data_AF-A0A7V7BRD2-F1
#
_entry.id   AF-A0A7V7BRD2-F1
#
_cell.length_a   1.000
_cell.length_b   1.000
_cell.length_c   1.000
_cell.angle_alpha   90.00
_cell.angle_beta   90.00
_cell.angle_gamma   90.00
#
_symmetry.space_group_name_H-M   'P 1'
#
loop_
_entity.id
_entity.type
_entity.pdbx_description
1 polymer ?
#
loop_
_entity_poly.entity_id
_entity_poly.type
_entity_poly.pdbx_seq_one_letter_code
_entity_poly.pdbx_strand_id
1 'polypeptide(L)' 'MRRIGLVGGLSPESTVHYYQILCREYNRRFGGLNFPEITLESLNLQELVGLFEKNDWDKVGAALVAV' A
#
# COMPACT_ATOMS: atom_id res chain seq x y z
N MET A 1 5.30 9.30 14.88
CA MET A 1 4.66 8.00 14.50
C MET A 1 5.77 7.07 14.03
N ARG A 2 5.63 5.74 14.11
CA ARG A 2 6.62 4.84 13.48
C ARG A 2 6.47 4.89 11.96
N ARG A 3 7.56 4.67 11.21
CA ARG A 3 7.51 4.49 9.76
C ARG A 3 6.57 3.33 9.44
N ILE A 4 5.73 3.51 8.42
CA ILE A 4 4.82 2.46 7.94
C ILE A 4 5.26 1.98 6.57
N GLY A 5 5.09 0.69 6.32
CA GLY A 5 5.18 0.10 4.99
C GLY A 5 3.77 -0.05 4.42
N LEU A 6 3.57 0.43 3.20
CA LEU A 6 2.32 0.29 2.46
C LEU A 6 2.57 -0.65 1.28
N VAL A 7 1.94 -1.83 1.32
CA VAL A 7 1.89 -2.75 0.17
C VAL A 7 0.64 -2.38 -0.62
N GLY A 8 0.86 -1.76 -1.77
CA GLY A 8 -0.17 -1.17 -2.61
C GLY A 8 -0.09 -1.68 -4.06
N GLY A 9 -0.66 -0.90 -4.97
CA GLY A 9 -0.78 -1.26 -6.39
C GLY A 9 -1.96 -2.16 -6.71
N LEU A 10 -2.80 -2.51 -5.72
CA LEU A 10 -3.90 -3.49 -5.85
C LEU A 10 -5.30 -2.89 -5.58
N SER A 11 -5.65 -1.68 -6.03
CA SER A 11 -5.18 -0.99 -7.24
C SER A 11 -4.32 0.26 -6.95
N PRO A 12 -3.61 0.85 -7.95
CA PRO A 12 -2.84 2.06 -7.76
C PRO A 12 -3.69 3.27 -7.33
N GLU A 13 -4.93 3.41 -7.80
CA GLU A 13 -5.82 4.52 -7.43
C GLU A 13 -6.16 4.48 -5.94
N SER A 14 -6.49 3.28 -5.43
CA SER A 14 -6.76 3.11 -3.99
C SER A 14 -5.51 3.39 -3.15
N THR A 15 -4.33 3.03 -3.66
CA THR A 15 -3.03 3.25 -3.00
C THR A 15 -2.73 4.74 -2.84
N VAL A 16 -2.95 5.53 -3.90
CA VAL A 16 -2.84 7.00 -3.84
C VAL A 16 -3.81 7.57 -2.80
N HIS A 17 -5.03 7.06 -2.75
CA HIS A 17 -6.02 7.50 -1.77
C HIS A 17 -5.56 7.27 -0.33
N TYR A 18 -4.99 6.09 -0.02
CA TYR A 18 -4.41 5.81 1.30
C TYR A 18 -3.25 6.75 1.64
N TYR A 19 -2.31 6.97 0.71
CA TYR A 19 -1.20 7.90 0.94
C TYR A 19 -1.70 9.31 1.28
N GLN A 20 -2.69 9.81 0.54
CA GLN A 20 -3.28 11.13 0.77
C GLN A 20 -3.94 11.25 2.15
N ILE A 21 -4.69 10.23 2.58
CA ILE A 21 -5.32 10.19 3.91
C ILE A 21 -4.25 10.20 5.00
N LEU A 22 -3.23 9.34 4.88
CA LEU A 22 -2.15 9.23 5.86
C LEU A 22 -1.41 10.56 6.04
N CYS A 23 -1.03 11.21 4.94
CA CYS A 23 -0.39 12.52 4.98
C CYS A 23 -1.29 13.60 5.59
N ARG A 24 -2.57 13.63 5.22
CA ARG A 24 -3.55 14.60 5.74
C ARG A 24 -3.76 14.44 7.24
N GLU A 25 -4.00 13.23 7.72
CA GLU A 25 -4.27 12.97 9.13
C GLU A 25 -3.02 13.16 9.99
N TYR A 26 -1.85 12.82 9.47
CA TYR A 26 -0.59 13.13 10.14
C TYR A 26 -0.41 14.65 10.28
N ASN A 27 -0.55 15.40 9.19
CA ASN A 27 -0.41 16.85 9.23
C ASN A 27 -1.46 17.50 10.13
N ARG A 28 -2.71 17.01 10.12
CA ARG A 28 -3.77 17.46 11.04
C ARG A 28 -3.38 17.31 12.51
N ARG A 29 -2.62 16.27 12.86
CA ARG A 29 -2.19 15.99 14.25
C ARG A 29 -0.92 16.72 14.65
N PHE A 30 0.03 16.89 13.73
CA PHE A 30 1.39 17.39 14.05
C PHE A 30 1.68 18.80 13.51
N GLY A 31 0.84 19.34 12.62
CA GLY A 31 0.91 20.70 12.08
C GLY A 31 2.16 20.97 11.22
N GLY A 32 2.26 22.21 10.73
CA GLY A 32 3.41 22.69 9.96
C GLY A 32 3.66 21.90 8.67
N LEU A 33 4.93 21.69 8.34
CA LEU A 33 5.35 20.91 7.17
C LEU A 33 5.71 19.45 7.55
N ASN A 34 5.05 18.91 8.57
CA ASN A 34 5.28 17.56 9.04
C ASN A 34 4.44 16.54 8.26
N PHE A 35 5.08 15.46 7.82
CA PHE A 35 4.48 14.34 7.08
C PHE A 35 5.00 12.99 7.61
N PRO A 36 4.26 11.88 7.45
CA PRO A 36 4.70 10.58 7.90
C PRO A 36 5.81 10.03 6.99
N GLU A 37 6.75 9.29 7.58
CA GLU A 37 7.66 8.46 6.80
C GLU A 37 6.94 7.19 6.32
N ILE A 38 6.94 6.95 5.01
CA ILE A 38 6.25 5.83 4.36
C ILE A 38 7.20 5.16 3.37
N THR A 39 7.31 3.83 3.41
CA THR A 39 7.79 3.05 2.27
C THR A 39 6.57 2.50 1.53
N LEU A 40 6.54 2.68 0.22
CA LEU A 40 5.47 2.19 -0.64
C LEU A 40 6.05 1.14 -1.57
N GLU A 41 5.55 -0.09 -1.46
CA GLU A 41 5.78 -1.11 -2.46
C GLU A 41 4.53 -1.23 -3.33
N SER A 42 4.69 -0.97 -4.63
CA SER A 42 3.56 -0.92 -5.56
C SER A 42 3.59 -2.12 -6.49
N LEU A 43 2.72 -3.09 -6.20
CA LEU A 43 2.63 -4.33 -6.94
C LEU A 43 1.92 -4.16 -8.30
N ASN A 44 2.25 -5.04 -9.23
CA ASN A 44 1.54 -5.14 -10.50
C ASN A 44 0.24 -5.96 -10.31
N LEU A 45 -0.91 -5.28 -10.27
CA LEU A 45 -2.21 -5.93 -10.09
C LEU A 45 -2.47 -7.03 -11.13
N GLN A 46 -2.02 -6.86 -12.38
CA GLN A 46 -2.27 -7.83 -13.44
C GLN A 46 -1.64 -9.21 -13.13
N GLU A 47 -0.52 -9.23 -12.40
CA GLU A 47 0.15 -10.47 -11.99
C GLU A 47 -0.65 -11.24 -10.94
N LEU A 48 -1.42 -10.53 -10.11
CA LEU A 48 -2.21 -11.13 -9.03
C LEU A 48 -3.67 -11.41 -9.41
N VAL A 49 -4.26 -10.66 -10.35
CA VAL A 49 -5.66 -10.87 -10.77
C VAL A 49 -5.91 -12.31 -11.23
N GLY A 50 -5.01 -12.87 -12.03
CA GLY A 50 -5.14 -14.26 -12.47
C GLY A 50 -5.04 -15.29 -11.35
N LEU A 51 -4.39 -14.95 -10.22
CA LEU A 51 -4.35 -15.79 -9.02
C LEU A 51 -5.64 -15.64 -8.20
N PHE A 52 -6.20 -14.42 -8.12
CA PHE A 52 -7.48 -14.16 -7.46
C PHE A 52 -8.61 -14.94 -8.12
N GLU A 53 -8.71 -14.89 -9.44
CA GLU A 53 -9.74 -15.61 -10.21
C GLU A 53 -9.66 -17.13 -9.99
N LYS A 54 -8.46 -17.65 -9.78
CA LYS A 54 -8.19 -19.08 -9.52
C LYS A 54 -8.31 -19.46 -8.05
N ASN A 55 -8.52 -18.49 -7.14
CA ASN A 55 -8.45 -18.67 -5.70
C ASN A 55 -7.12 -19.29 -5.21
N ASP A 56 -6.00 -19.00 -5.90
CA ASP A 56 -4.67 -19.52 -5.59
C ASP A 56 -3.99 -18.63 -4.52
N TRP A 57 -4.55 -18.64 -3.31
CA TRP A 57 -4.16 -17.75 -2.22
C TRP A 57 -2.75 -18.01 -1.70
N ASP A 58 -2.23 -19.23 -1.84
CA ASP A 58 -0.85 -19.56 -1.46
C ASP A 58 0.14 -18.79 -2.32
N LYS A 59 -0.09 -18.70 -3.64
CA LYS A 59 0.76 -17.90 -4.53
C LYS A 59 0.60 -16.40 -4.32
N VAL A 60 -0.62 -15.94 -4.00
CA VAL A 60 -0.84 -14.54 -3.61
C VAL A 60 -0.02 -14.21 -2.36
N GLY A 61 -0.10 -15.04 -1.33
CA GLY A 61 0.68 -14.85 -0.10
C GLY A 61 2.18 -14.86 -0.36
N ALA A 62 2.68 -15.78 -1.18
CA ALA A 62 4.08 -15.82 -1.56
C ALA A 62 4.54 -14.55 -2.28
N ALA A 63 3.72 -14.01 -3.19
CA ALA A 63 4.01 -12.75 -3.88
C ALA A 63 4.05 -11.56 -2.92
N LEU A 64 3.18 -11.53 -1.90
CA LEU A 64 3.14 -10.48 -0.86
C LEU A 64 4.26 -10.58 0.19
N VAL A 65 4.96 -11.72 0.29
CA VAL A 65 6.11 -11.89 1.20
C VAL A 65 7.43 -11.59 0.49
N ALA A 66 7.45 -11.68 -0.85
CA ALA A 66 8.64 -11.44 -1.66
C ALA A 66 8.98 -9.94 -1.85
N VAL A 67 8.16 -9.05 -1.31
CA VAL A 67 8.30 -7.58 -1.35
C VAL A 67 9.11 -7.01 -0.20
#